data_AF-A0A0C4EVC4-F1
#
_entry.id   AF-A0A0C4EVC4-F1
#
_cell.length_a   1.000
_cell.length_b   1.000
_cell.length_c   1.000
_cell.angle_alpha   90.00
_cell.angle_beta   90.00
_cell.angle_gamma   90.00
#
_symmetry.space_group_name_H-M   'P 1'
#
loop_
_entity.id
_entity.type
_entity.pdbx_description
1 polymer ?
#
loop_
_entity_poly.entity_id
_entity_poly.type
_entity_poly.pdbx_seq_one_letter_code
_entity_poly.pdbx_strand_id
1 'polypeptide(L)'
;MSDESDSSSDNHSSLRVERLKFGTWVPWKSRFTLYLKRHNLEDLLDQKWVNDEKNATAYKKKNTRALEALYMAVSKELHNEILDNDTSFLDAWEALASACGQNSVITTCAAYKKVHSMRYNPGTSLKNHITAFKTAYT
;
A
#
# COMPACT_ATOMS: atom_id res chain seq x y z
N MET A 1 -52.79 -15.53 11.55
CA MET A 1 -52.13 -15.65 12.86
C MET A 1 -51.01 -16.65 12.72
N SER A 2 -49.78 -16.12 12.74
CA SER A 2 -48.60 -16.60 13.47
C SER A 2 -47.36 -16.15 12.69
N ASP A 3 -46.77 -15.09 13.22
CA ASP A 3 -45.41 -14.63 12.97
C ASP A 3 -44.40 -15.75 13.24
N GLU A 4 -43.29 -15.75 12.50
CA GLU A 4 -41.96 -15.65 13.12
C GLU A 4 -40.95 -15.23 12.06
N SER A 5 -40.47 -13.99 12.23
CA SER A 5 -39.29 -13.47 11.57
C SER A 5 -38.06 -14.11 12.18
N ASP A 6 -37.08 -14.50 11.36
CA ASP A 6 -35.70 -14.45 11.82
C ASP A 6 -34.82 -13.78 10.76
N SER A 7 -34.87 -12.45 10.83
CA SER A 7 -33.96 -11.56 10.12
C SER A 7 -32.59 -11.67 10.80
N SER A 8 -31.78 -12.65 10.40
CA SER A 8 -30.36 -12.68 10.77
C SER A 8 -29.61 -11.58 10.02
N SER A 9 -29.64 -10.37 10.56
CA SER A 9 -28.74 -9.30 10.16
C SER A 9 -27.34 -9.68 10.61
N ASP A 10 -26.57 -10.28 9.72
CA ASP A 10 -25.12 -10.43 9.85
C ASP A 10 -24.49 -9.04 9.93
N ASN A 11 -24.40 -8.52 11.15
CA ASN A 11 -23.65 -7.32 11.50
C ASN A 11 -22.14 -7.59 11.49
N HIS A 12 -21.64 -8.19 10.40
CA HIS A 12 -20.26 -7.94 10.02
C HIS A 12 -20.22 -6.45 9.70
N SER A 13 -19.51 -5.66 10.51
CA SER A 13 -19.22 -4.27 10.20
C SER A 13 -18.48 -4.24 8.86
N SER A 14 -19.26 -4.16 7.78
CA SER A 14 -18.78 -4.23 6.41
C SER A 14 -17.75 -3.12 6.27
N LEU A 15 -16.52 -3.52 5.98
CA LEU A 15 -15.46 -2.62 5.56
C LEU A 15 -16.01 -1.82 4.37
N ARG A 16 -16.56 -0.63 4.64
CA ARG A 16 -16.99 0.33 3.61
C ARG A 16 -15.76 1.00 2.97
N VAL A 17 -14.67 0.27 2.85
CA VAL A 17 -13.52 0.68 2.06
C VAL A 17 -13.70 0.00 0.71
N GLU A 18 -13.90 0.82 -0.32
CA GLU A 18 -13.88 0.35 -1.70
C GLU A 18 -12.61 -0.48 -1.93
N ARG A 19 -12.72 -1.64 -2.56
CA ARG A 19 -11.56 -2.55 -2.72
C ARG A 19 -10.43 -1.89 -3.50
N LEU A 20 -9.19 -2.07 -3.04
CA LEU A 20 -7.99 -1.61 -3.75
C LEU A 20 -7.94 -2.21 -5.15
N LYS A 21 -7.61 -1.38 -6.14
CA LYS A 21 -7.33 -1.78 -7.51
C LYS A 21 -6.01 -1.14 -7.94
N PHE A 22 -5.38 -1.68 -8.98
CA PHE A 22 -4.23 -1.03 -9.60
C PHE A 22 -4.57 0.42 -9.97
N GLY A 23 -3.70 1.36 -9.58
CA GLY A 23 -3.87 2.80 -9.82
C GLY A 23 -4.76 3.56 -8.83
N THR A 24 -5.49 2.89 -7.92
CA THR A 24 -6.30 3.58 -6.89
C THR A 24 -5.62 3.71 -5.54
N TRP A 25 -4.32 3.41 -5.47
CA TRP A 25 -3.56 3.33 -4.22
C TRP A 25 -3.65 4.58 -3.35
N VAL A 26 -3.40 5.79 -3.89
CA VAL A 26 -3.38 7.03 -3.09
C VAL A 26 -4.72 7.33 -2.39
N PRO A 27 -5.87 7.37 -3.09
CA PRO A 27 -7.16 7.59 -2.44
C PRO A 27 -7.56 6.41 -1.55
N TRP A 28 -7.23 5.17 -1.94
CA TRP A 28 -7.51 3.99 -1.13
C TRP A 28 -6.73 3.98 0.19
N LYS A 29 -5.43 4.23 0.14
CA LYS A 29 -4.52 4.35 1.28
C LYS A 29 -5.07 5.33 2.30
N SER A 30 -5.48 6.51 1.84
CA SER A 30 -6.05 7.54 2.72
C SER A 30 -7.30 7.05 3.46
N ARG A 31 -8.21 6.36 2.76
CA ARG A 31 -9.42 5.77 3.36
C ARG A 31 -9.08 4.63 4.32
N PHE A 32 -8.14 3.77 3.96
CA PHE A 32 -7.75 2.64 4.81
C PHE A 32 -6.99 3.10 6.06
N THR A 33 -6.16 4.15 5.98
CA THR A 33 -5.55 4.77 7.16
C THR A 33 -6.60 5.34 8.13
N LEU A 34 -7.70 5.92 7.62
CA LEU A 34 -8.82 6.34 8.46
C LEU A 34 -9.51 5.15 9.13
N TYR A 35 -9.63 4.02 8.43
CA TYR A 35 -10.10 2.77 9.02
C TYR A 35 -9.17 2.32 10.16
N LEU A 36 -7.86 2.29 9.95
CA LEU A 36 -6.90 1.90 10.99
C LEU A 36 -7.06 2.75 12.25
N LYS A 37 -7.11 4.08 12.09
CA LYS A 37 -7.34 5.02 13.21
C LYS A 37 -8.64 4.76 13.95
N ARG A 38 -9.75 4.54 13.23
CA ARG A 38 -11.05 4.25 13.85
C ARG A 38 -11.03 2.96 14.69
N HIS A 39 -10.18 2.00 14.31
CA HIS A 39 -10.09 0.69 14.94
C HIS A 39 -8.90 0.55 15.91
N ASN A 40 -8.19 1.65 16.22
CA ASN A 40 -6.99 1.68 17.07
C ASN A 40 -5.86 0.78 16.54
N LEU A 41 -5.65 0.76 15.22
CA LEU A 41 -4.65 -0.05 14.52
C LEU A 41 -3.52 0.80 13.90
N GLU A 42 -3.58 2.12 14.03
CA GLU A 42 -2.63 3.07 13.45
C GLU A 42 -1.20 2.93 13.99
N ASP A 43 -1.03 2.40 15.20
CA ASP A 43 0.29 2.15 15.78
C ASP A 43 1.13 1.17 14.94
N LEU A 44 0.47 0.33 14.13
CA LEU A 44 1.14 -0.59 13.20
C LEU A 44 1.89 0.15 12.07
N LEU A 45 1.60 1.43 11.85
CA LEU A 45 2.32 2.28 10.90
C LEU A 45 3.53 2.97 11.53
N ASP A 46 3.74 2.85 12.85
CA ASP A 46 4.92 3.38 13.54
C ASP A 46 5.93 2.25 13.81
N GLN A 47 7.02 2.24 13.05
CA GLN A 47 8.09 1.25 13.19
C GLN A 47 8.67 1.20 14.61
N LYS A 48 8.74 2.35 15.31
CA LYS A 48 9.28 2.39 16.67
C LYS A 48 8.36 1.65 17.63
N TRP A 49 7.05 1.79 17.45
CA TRP A 49 6.06 1.09 18.25
C TRP A 49 6.07 -0.41 17.97
N VAL A 50 6.17 -0.81 16.70
CA VAL A 50 6.23 -2.20 16.25
C VAL A 50 7.47 -2.92 16.79
N ASN A 51 8.62 -2.24 16.82
CA ASN A 51 9.89 -2.81 17.27
C ASN A 51 10.07 -2.80 18.80
N ASP A 52 9.16 -2.19 19.57
CA ASP A 52 9.23 -2.18 21.04
C ASP A 52 8.69 -3.50 21.61
N GLU A 53 9.56 -4.27 22.27
CA GLU A 53 9.23 -5.56 22.89
C GLU A 53 8.07 -5.45 23.90
N LYS A 54 7.90 -4.30 24.55
CA LYS A 54 6.78 -4.07 25.49
C LYS A 54 5.42 -4.16 24.81
N ASN A 55 5.38 -3.91 23.50
CA ASN A 55 4.16 -3.94 22.71
C ASN A 55 3.92 -5.30 22.05
N ALA A 56 4.81 -6.29 22.16
CA ALA A 56 4.76 -7.54 21.40
C ALA A 56 3.39 -8.26 21.44
N THR A 57 2.75 -8.32 22.61
CA THR A 57 1.42 -8.92 22.75
C THR A 57 0.33 -8.11 22.04
N ALA A 58 0.35 -6.78 22.20
CA ALA A 58 -0.58 -5.88 21.52
C ALA A 58 -0.35 -5.90 20.00
N TYR A 59 0.90 -5.88 19.58
CA TYR A 59 1.33 -5.99 18.19
C TYR A 59 0.74 -7.24 17.54
N LYS A 60 0.95 -8.44 18.11
CA LYS A 60 0.43 -9.69 17.52
C LYS A 60 -1.07 -9.62 17.26
N LYS A 61 -1.84 -9.13 18.24
CA LYS A 61 -3.30 -9.00 18.11
C LYS A 61 -3.71 -7.96 17.06
N LYS A 62 -3.08 -6.78 17.06
CA LYS A 62 -3.37 -5.71 16.09
C LYS A 62 -2.97 -6.14 14.68
N ASN A 63 -1.82 -6.78 14.54
CA ASN A 63 -1.25 -7.27 13.28
C ASN A 63 -2.21 -8.25 12.58
N THR A 64 -2.65 -9.31 13.28
CA THR A 64 -3.62 -10.28 12.72
C THR A 64 -4.91 -9.59 12.28
N ARG A 65 -5.48 -8.71 13.12
CA ARG A 65 -6.71 -7.99 12.79
C ARG A 65 -6.54 -7.07 11.57
N ALA A 66 -5.38 -6.43 11.46
CA ALA A 66 -5.08 -5.53 10.35
C ALA A 66 -4.85 -6.30 9.04
N LEU A 67 -4.19 -7.46 9.09
CA LEU A 67 -4.02 -8.36 7.94
C LEU A 67 -5.35 -8.90 7.42
N GLU A 68 -6.25 -9.34 8.31
CA GLU A 68 -7.60 -9.76 7.93
C GLU A 68 -8.38 -8.62 7.26
N ALA A 69 -8.32 -7.41 7.84
CA ALA A 69 -8.96 -6.24 7.27
C ALA A 69 -8.35 -5.86 5.91
N LEU A 70 -7.03 -5.99 5.77
CA LEU A 70 -6.29 -5.71 4.54
C LEU A 70 -6.72 -6.67 3.44
N TYR A 71 -6.75 -7.98 3.73
CA TYR A 71 -7.18 -9.02 2.80
C TYR A 71 -8.61 -8.79 2.27
N MET A 72 -9.52 -8.35 3.14
CA MET A 72 -10.90 -8.05 2.74
C MET A 72 -11.05 -6.76 1.93
N ALA A 73 -10.10 -5.83 2.06
CA ALA A 73 -10.15 -4.51 1.47
C ALA A 73 -9.36 -4.38 0.15
N VAL A 74 -8.78 -5.46 -0.36
CA VAL A 74 -8.09 -5.49 -1.66
C VAL A 74 -8.88 -6.29 -2.71
N SER A 75 -8.54 -6.12 -3.99
CA SER A 75 -9.05 -6.98 -5.07
C SER A 75 -8.35 -8.34 -5.06
N LYS A 76 -9.00 -9.37 -5.60
CA LYS A 76 -8.46 -10.74 -5.69
C LYS A 76 -7.09 -10.82 -6.35
N GLU A 77 -6.83 -9.94 -7.32
CA GLU A 77 -5.56 -9.86 -8.06
C GLU A 77 -4.37 -9.47 -7.16
N LEU A 78 -4.63 -8.83 -6.02
CA LEU A 78 -3.61 -8.37 -5.07
C LEU A 78 -3.51 -9.27 -3.83
N HIS A 79 -4.25 -10.38 -3.77
CA HIS A 79 -4.22 -11.26 -2.61
C HIS A 79 -2.85 -11.90 -2.39
N ASN A 80 -2.14 -12.24 -3.47
CA ASN A 80 -0.82 -12.86 -3.37
C ASN A 80 0.18 -11.94 -2.66
N GLU A 81 0.13 -10.62 -2.89
CA GLU A 81 0.98 -9.65 -2.20
C GLU A 81 0.79 -9.67 -0.68
N ILE A 82 -0.41 -10.02 -0.21
CA ILE A 82 -0.71 -10.17 1.21
C ILE A 82 -0.27 -11.55 1.71
N LEU A 83 -0.56 -12.61 0.96
CA LEU A 83 -0.25 -13.98 1.35
C LEU A 83 1.27 -14.23 1.41
N ASP A 84 2.04 -13.63 0.52
CA ASP A 84 3.50 -13.73 0.52
C ASP A 84 4.12 -12.95 1.70
N ASN A 85 3.34 -12.10 2.38
CA ASN A 85 3.75 -11.25 3.51
C ASN A 85 2.81 -11.41 4.73
N ASP A 86 2.23 -12.59 4.92
CA ASP A 86 1.14 -12.84 5.88
C ASP A 86 1.55 -12.77 7.37
N THR A 87 2.82 -12.57 7.66
CA THR A 87 3.36 -12.46 9.02
C THR A 87 3.37 -11.03 9.54
N SER A 88 3.38 -10.03 8.66
CA SER A 88 3.55 -8.61 8.99
C SER A 88 2.61 -7.75 8.16
N PHE A 89 1.71 -7.04 8.86
CA PHE A 89 0.83 -6.06 8.24
C PHE A 89 1.61 -4.99 7.48
N LEU A 90 2.75 -4.54 8.03
CA LEU A 90 3.54 -3.49 7.42
C LEU A 90 4.20 -3.98 6.13
N ASP A 91 4.71 -5.21 6.12
CA ASP A 91 5.35 -5.79 4.92
C ASP A 91 4.30 -6.00 3.82
N ALA A 92 3.12 -6.54 4.17
CA ALA A 92 2.00 -6.67 3.23
C ALA A 92 1.52 -5.30 2.71
N TRP A 93 1.49 -4.28 3.56
CA TRP A 93 1.13 -2.91 3.19
C TRP A 93 2.13 -2.30 2.21
N GLU A 94 3.43 -2.51 2.41
CA GLU A 94 4.50 -2.04 1.53
C GLU A 94 4.55 -2.81 0.20
N ALA A 95 4.30 -4.12 0.23
CA ALA A 95 4.16 -4.95 -0.96
C ALA A 95 3.01 -4.45 -1.85
N LEU A 96 1.83 -4.20 -1.26
CA LEU A 96 0.70 -3.62 -1.98
C LEU A 96 1.01 -2.23 -2.56
N ALA A 97 1.70 -1.38 -1.82
CA ALA A 97 2.14 -0.07 -2.30
C ALA A 97 3.04 -0.21 -3.54
N SER A 98 3.96 -1.18 -3.49
CA SER A 98 4.90 -1.47 -4.57
C SER A 98 4.18 -2.02 -5.80
N ALA A 99 3.33 -3.03 -5.63
CA ALA A 99 2.52 -3.64 -6.69
C ALA A 99 1.57 -2.63 -7.35
N CYS A 100 0.99 -1.71 -6.57
CA CYS A 100 0.15 -0.64 -7.10
C CYS A 100 0.92 0.54 -7.70
N GLY A 101 2.24 0.44 -7.84
CA GLY A 101 3.06 1.41 -8.54
C GLY A 101 3.41 2.67 -7.75
N GLN A 102 3.30 2.67 -6.41
CA GLN A 102 3.83 3.79 -5.61
C GLN A 102 5.32 4.00 -5.92
N ASN A 103 6.07 2.91 -6.11
CA ASN A 103 7.48 2.97 -6.49
C ASN A 103 7.67 3.27 -7.99
N SER A 104 6.76 2.82 -8.87
CA SER A 104 6.87 3.09 -10.32
C SER A 104 6.56 4.55 -10.67
N VAL A 105 5.59 5.20 -10.00
CA VAL A 105 5.26 6.62 -10.21
C VAL A 105 6.41 7.51 -9.74
N ILE A 106 6.95 7.27 -8.53
CA ILE A 106 8.10 8.05 -8.03
C ILE A 106 9.31 7.87 -8.94
N THR A 107 9.61 6.63 -9.36
CA THR A 107 10.73 6.34 -10.26
C THR A 107 10.52 6.99 -11.63
N THR A 108 9.32 6.92 -12.20
CA THR A 108 8.98 7.53 -13.49
C THR A 108 9.06 9.06 -13.42
N CYS A 109 8.52 9.68 -12.37
CA CYS A 109 8.61 11.12 -12.17
C CYS A 109 10.06 11.59 -11.95
N ALA A 110 10.87 10.82 -11.23
CA ALA A 110 12.29 11.10 -11.04
C ALA A 110 13.09 10.96 -12.36
N ALA A 111 12.86 9.89 -13.12
CA ALA A 111 13.43 9.67 -14.44
C ALA A 111 13.04 10.80 -15.41
N TYR A 112 11.76 11.19 -15.44
CA TYR A 112 11.27 12.32 -16.24
C TYR A 112 11.96 13.63 -15.87
N LYS A 113 12.04 13.96 -14.57
CA LYS A 113 12.72 15.18 -14.11
C LYS A 113 14.20 15.19 -14.48
N LYS A 114 14.87 14.04 -14.37
CA LYS A 114 16.28 13.86 -14.75
C LYS A 114 16.48 14.08 -16.24
N VAL A 115 15.65 13.46 -17.08
CA VAL A 115 15.68 13.62 -18.53
C VAL A 115 15.37 15.07 -18.94
N HIS A 116 14.33 15.68 -18.39
CA HIS A 116 13.93 17.06 -18.71
C HIS A 116 14.98 18.10 -18.27
N SER A 117 15.75 17.82 -17.22
CA SER A 117 16.82 18.72 -16.76
C SER A 117 18.16 18.52 -17.50
N MET A 118 18.29 17.46 -18.30
CA MET A 118 19.48 17.25 -19.13
C MET A 118 19.52 18.27 -20.27
N ARG A 119 20.57 19.09 -20.28
CA ARG A 119 20.90 19.98 -21.40
C ARG A 119 22.20 19.51 -22.04
N TYR A 120 22.21 19.47 -23.37
CA TYR A 120 23.45 19.25 -24.10
C TYR A 120 24.31 20.51 -24.02
N ASN A 121 25.57 20.34 -23.61
CA ASN A 121 26.54 21.42 -23.58
C ASN A 121 27.39 21.38 -24.87
N PRO A 122 27.31 22.40 -25.74
CA PRO A 122 28.15 22.48 -26.93
C PRO A 122 29.64 22.36 -26.57
N GLY A 123 30.40 21.56 -27.33
CA GLY A 123 31.80 21.24 -27.05
C GLY A 123 32.02 19.94 -26.25
N THR A 124 30.95 19.28 -25.81
CA THR A 124 31.01 17.94 -25.18
C THR A 124 30.62 16.83 -26.16
N SER A 125 30.93 15.57 -25.82
CA SER A 125 30.59 14.42 -26.68
C SER A 125 29.07 14.20 -26.75
N LEU A 126 28.50 14.38 -27.96
CA LEU A 126 27.10 14.08 -28.23
C LEU A 126 26.75 12.60 -27.94
N LYS A 127 27.68 11.68 -28.25
CA LYS A 127 27.51 10.25 -27.94
C LYS A 127 27.35 10.01 -26.45
N ASN A 128 28.15 10.67 -25.62
CA ASN A 128 28.06 10.52 -24.16
C ASN A 128 26.76 11.11 -23.63
N HIS A 129 26.31 12.25 -24.19
CA HIS A 129 25.03 12.85 -23.83
C HIS A 129 23.85 11.93 -24.17
N ILE A 130 23.83 11.34 -25.37
CA ILE A 130 22.80 10.38 -25.80
C ILE A 130 22.82 9.12 -24.92
N THR A 131 24.00 8.59 -24.57
CA THR A 131 24.11 7.44 -23.66
C THR A 131 23.54 7.78 -22.28
N ALA A 132 23.94 8.91 -21.70
CA ALA A 132 23.43 9.33 -20.39
C ALA A 132 21.91 9.56 -20.39
N PHE A 133 21.37 10.13 -21.48
CA PHE A 133 19.94 10.29 -21.68
C PHE A 133 19.22 8.93 -21.70
N LYS A 134 19.72 7.97 -22.49
CA LYS A 134 19.14 6.62 -22.57
C LYS A 134 19.17 5.91 -21.22
N THR A 135 20.29 5.99 -20.50
CA THR A 135 20.42 5.41 -19.16
C THR A 135 19.56 6.09 -18.10
N ALA A 136 19.16 7.35 -18.29
CA ALA A 136 18.24 8.03 -17.37
C ALA A 136 16.76 7.67 -17.60
N TYR A 137 16.45 7.07 -18.75
CA TYR A 137 15.10 6.68 -19.18
C TYR A 137 14.77 5.20 -18.91
N THR A 138 15.78 4.33 -18.90
CA THR A 138 15.70 2.90 -18.53
C THR A 138 16.04 2.68 -17.07
#